data_AF-A0A3R9TSF8-F1
#
_entry.id   AF-A0A3R9TSF8-F1
#
_cell.length_a   1.000
_cell.length_b   1.000
_cell.length_c   1.000
_cell.angle_alpha   90.00
_cell.angle_beta   90.00
_cell.angle_gamma   90.00
#
_symmetry.space_group_name_H-M   'P 1'
#
loop_
_entity.id
_entity.type
_entity.pdbx_description
1 polymer ?
#
loop_
_entity_poly.entity_id
_entity_poly.type
_entity_poly.pdbx_seq_one_letter_code
_entity_poly.pdbx_strand_id
1 'polypeptide(L)' 'MQQMEQKKSTQKRNQLLAAALDVFSLYGFSGASLDEIAQLADMHKSNIFYYYENKESLYVEVLTTVLQKWLAP' A
#
# COMPACT_ATOMS: atom_id res chain seq x y z
N MET A 1 20.83 14.94 -5.30
CA MET A 1 20.39 13.61 -5.76
C MET A 1 19.61 12.84 -4.69
N GLN A 2 20.10 12.73 -3.45
CA GLN A 2 19.43 12.02 -2.34
C GLN A 2 17.97 12.44 -2.05
N GLN A 3 17.62 13.74 -2.12
CA GLN A 3 16.24 14.20 -1.88
C GLN A 3 15.24 13.76 -2.97
N MET A 4 15.70 13.56 -4.21
CA MET A 4 14.82 13.12 -5.31
C MET A 4 14.46 11.63 -5.19
N GLU A 5 15.37 10.80 -4.68
CA GLU A 5 15.14 9.36 -4.48
C GLU A 5 14.16 9.09 -3.34
N GLN A 6 14.29 9.81 -2.21
CA GLN A 6 13.34 9.72 -1.11
C GLN A 6 11.92 10.10 -1.55
N LYS A 7 11.78 11.21 -2.28
CA LYS A 7 10.48 11.67 -2.79
C LYS A 7 9.81 10.66 -3.72
N LYS A 8 10.58 10.01 -4.61
CA LYS A 8 10.10 8.94 -5.49
C LYS A 8 9.65 7.71 -4.70
N SER A 9 10.41 7.31 -3.68
CA SER A 9 10.05 6.18 -2.82
C SER A 9 8.75 6.43 -2.05
N THR A 10 8.57 7.64 -1.50
CA THR A 10 7.32 8.05 -0.85
C THR A 10 6.13 8.03 -1.81
N GLN A 11 6.29 8.52 -3.04
CA GLN A 11 5.22 8.48 -4.05
C GLN A 11 4.82 7.05 -4.39
N LYS A 12 5.78 6.15 -4.60
CA LYS A 12 5.51 4.73 -4.89
C LYS A 12 4.84 4.03 -3.71
N ARG A 13 5.26 4.31 -2.48
CA ARG A 13 4.58 3.81 -1.27
C ARG A 13 3.12 4.26 -1.20
N ASN A 14 2.85 5.53 -1.49
CA ASN A 14 1.49 6.06 -1.47
C ASN A 14 0.62 5.46 -2.59
N GLN A 15 1.18 5.22 -3.77
CA GLN A 15 0.50 4.52 -4.87
C GLN A 15 0.11 3.10 -4.46
N LEU A 16 1.03 2.36 -3.83
CA LEU A 16 0.78 1.03 -3.28
C LEU A 16 -0.33 1.05 -2.23
N LEU A 17 -0.30 1.99 -1.27
CA LEU A 17 -1.32 2.08 -0.22
C LEU A 17 -2.71 2.42 -0.76
N ALA A 18 -2.81 3.25 -1.80
CA ALA A 18 -4.07 3.54 -2.45
C ALA A 18 -4.66 2.30 -3.13
N ALA A 19 -3.86 1.59 -3.93
CA ALA A 19 -4.29 0.35 -4.58
C ALA A 19 -4.66 -0.74 -3.55
N ALA A 20 -3.88 -0.85 -2.47
CA ALA A 20 -4.17 -1.79 -1.40
C ALA A 20 -5.50 -1.48 -0.71
N LEU A 21 -5.77 -0.20 -0.42
CA LEU A 21 -7.05 0.23 0.15
C LEU A 21 -8.22 -0.18 -0.73
N ASP A 22 -8.14 0.02 -2.04
CA ASP A 22 -9.22 -0.32 -2.98
C ASP A 22 -9.52 -1.83 -2.97
N VAL A 23 -8.48 -2.66 -3.11
CA VAL A 23 -8.62 -4.12 -3.15
C VAL A 23 -9.10 -4.66 -1.80
N PHE A 24 -8.51 -4.21 -0.68
CA PHE A 24 -8.94 -4.65 0.65
C PHE A 24 -10.36 -4.21 0.99
N SER A 25 -10.79 -3.03 0.54
CA SER A 25 -12.16 -2.55 0.79
C SER A 25 -13.19 -3.35 0.01
N LEU A 26 -12.83 -3.88 -1.17
CA LEU A 26 -13.74 -4.66 -2.01
C LEU A 26 -13.83 -6.13 -1.58
N TYR A 27 -12.69 -6.75 -1.21
CA TYR A 27 -12.61 -8.19 -0.99
C TYR A 27 -12.33 -8.60 0.46
N GLY A 28 -12.12 -7.63 1.36
CA GLY A 28 -11.63 -7.88 2.71
C GLY A 28 -10.22 -8.45 2.75
N PHE A 29 -9.71 -8.74 3.95
CA PHE A 29 -8.36 -9.29 4.11
C PHE A 29 -8.20 -10.62 3.38
N SER A 30 -9.04 -11.63 3.65
CA SER A 30 -8.86 -12.96 3.08
C SER A 30 -8.96 -13.00 1.55
N GLY A 31 -9.90 -12.25 0.97
CA GLY A 31 -10.17 -12.24 -0.47
C GLY A 31 -9.20 -11.41 -1.31
N ALA A 32 -8.53 -10.42 -0.72
CA ALA A 32 -7.61 -9.55 -1.46
C ALA A 32 -6.35 -10.28 -1.97
N SER A 33 -5.99 -10.10 -3.24
CA SER A 33 -4.75 -10.63 -3.81
C SER A 33 -3.62 -9.59 -3.82
N LEU A 34 -2.42 -9.99 -3.40
CA LEU A 34 -1.22 -9.14 -3.56
C LEU A 34 -0.86 -8.91 -5.04
N ASP A 35 -1.26 -9.82 -5.94
CA ASP A 35 -1.03 -9.66 -7.38
C ASP A 35 -1.97 -8.59 -7.97
N GLU A 36 -3.23 -8.57 -7.55
CA GLU A 36 -4.20 -7.54 -7.95
C GLU A 36 -3.78 -6.16 -7.44
N ILE A 37 -3.30 -6.08 -6.18
CA ILE A 37 -2.77 -4.84 -5.61
C ILE A 37 -1.57 -4.35 -6.41
N ALA A 38 -0.63 -5.23 -6.76
CA ALA A 38 0.54 -4.89 -7.56
C ALA A 38 0.14 -4.37 -8.95
N GLN A 39 -0.81 -5.03 -9.61
CA GLN A 39 -1.34 -4.64 -10.90
C GLN A 39 -2.00 -3.25 -10.83
N LEU A 40 -2.88 -3.02 -9.85
CA LEU A 40 -3.57 -1.75 -9.67
C LEU A 40 -2.60 -0.62 -9.31
N ALA A 41 -1.54 -0.93 -8.56
CA ALA A 41 -0.47 0.01 -8.23
C ALA A 41 0.51 0.27 -9.39
N ASP A 42 0.37 -0.38 -10.55
CA ASP A 42 1.35 -0.33 -11.65
C ASP A 42 2.78 -0.65 -11.16
N MET A 43 2.90 -1.77 -10.44
CA MET A 43 4.13 -2.21 -9.78
C MET A 43 4.29 -3.74 -9.89
N HIS A 44 5.54 -4.20 -9.86
CA HIS A 44 5.81 -5.62 -9.66
C HIS A 44 5.51 -6.02 -8.22
N LYS A 45 5.02 -7.25 -8.00
CA LYS A 45 4.76 -7.81 -6.66
C LYS A 45 5.98 -7.74 -5.75
N SER A 46 7.19 -7.92 -6.28
CA SER A 46 8.46 -7.78 -5.55
C SER A 46 8.62 -6.40 -4.90
N ASN A 47 8.05 -5.35 -5.50
CA ASN A 47 8.11 -4.01 -4.94
C ASN A 47 7.23 -3.89 -3.70
N ILE A 48 6.16 -4.68 -3.56
CA ILE A 48 5.37 -4.73 -2.32
C ILE A 48 6.25 -5.23 -1.18
N PHE A 49 6.99 -6.32 -1.41
CA PHE A 49 7.88 -6.92 -0.42
C PHE A 49 9.09 -6.05 -0.05
N TYR A 50 9.41 -5.04 -0.85
CA TYR A 50 10.36 -4.00 -0.47
C TYR A 50 9.82 -3.09 0.64
N TYR A 51 8.51 -2.84 0.67
CA TYR A 51 7.86 -1.95 1.67
C TYR A 51 7.24 -2.70 2.84
N TYR A 52 6.73 -3.91 2.62
CA TYR A 52 5.96 -4.68 3.60
C TYR A 52 6.34 -6.15 3.55
N GLU A 53 6.68 -6.72 4.71
CA GLU A 53 7.12 -8.12 4.82
C GLU A 53 6.07 -9.12 4.33
N ASN A 54 4.79 -8.82 4.52
CA ASN A 54 3.70 -9.73 4.19
C ASN A 54 2.38 -8.95 3.97
N LYS A 55 1.32 -9.68 3.60
CA LYS A 55 -0.01 -9.12 3.34
C LYS A 55 -0.63 -8.49 4.59
N GLU A 56 -0.35 -9.04 5.77
CA GLU A 56 -0.88 -8.54 7.04
C GLU A 56 -0.28 -7.18 7.40
N SER A 57 1.04 -6.99 7.26
CA SER A 57 1.67 -5.69 7.52
C SER A 57 1.21 -4.60 6.57
N LEU A 58 0.99 -4.92 5.29
CA LEU A 58 0.35 -4.01 4.35
C LEU A 58 -1.11 -3.68 4.76
N TYR A 59 -1.89 -4.68 5.17
CA TYR A 59 -3.27 -4.49 5.60
C TYR A 59 -3.38 -3.59 6.84
N VAL A 60 -2.54 -3.85 7.85
CA VAL A 60 -2.45 -3.03 9.06
C VAL A 60 -2.10 -1.58 8.70
N GLU A 61 -1.12 -1.36 7.84
CA GLU A 61 -0.73 -0.01 7.44
C GLU A 61 -1.88 0.74 6.73
N VAL A 62 -2.63 0.05 5.88
CA VAL A 62 -3.83 0.63 5.22
C VAL A 62 -4.85 1.07 6.27
N LEU A 63 -5.19 0.19 7.23
CA LEU A 63 -6.14 0.51 8.30
C LEU A 63 -5.64 1.66 9.17
N THR A 64 -4.36 1.65 9.57
CA THR A 64 -3.74 2.72 10.35
C THR A 64 -3.79 4.04 9.59
N THR A 65 -3.48 4.05 8.30
CA THR A 65 -3.52 5.26 7.46
C THR A 65 -4.94 5.82 7.36
N VAL A 66 -5.94 4.95 7.18
CA VAL A 66 -7.35 5.37 7.17
C VAL A 66 -7.74 5.95 8.52
N LEU A 67 -7.48 5.23 9.62
CA LEU A 67 -7.82 5.68 10.97
C LEU A 67 -7.16 7.03 11.29
N GLN A 68 -5.90 7.23 10.93
CA GLN A 68 -5.20 8.50 11.13
C GLN A 68 -5.88 9.66 10.37
N LYS A 69 -6.34 9.43 9.14
CA LYS A 69 -7.09 10.46 8.38
C LYS A 69 -8.42 10.81 9.06
N TRP A 70 -9.09 9.81 9.64
CA TRP A 70 -10.34 10.01 10.36
C TRP A 70 -10.16 10.76 11.68
N LEU A 71 -9.02 10.59 12.34
CA LEU A 71 -8.67 11.24 13.60
C LEU A 71 -8.01 12.62 13.42
N ALA A 72 -7.74 13.05 12.18
CA ALA A 72 -7.14 14.35 11.92
C ALA A 72 -8.11 15.49 12.32
N PRO A 73 -7.64 16.53 13.04
CA PRO A 73 -8.47 17.64 13.50
C PRO A 73 -8.95 18.56 12.37
#